data_AF-A0A9P8ESN6-F1
#
_entry.id   AF-A0A9P8ESN6-F1
#
_cell.length_a   1.000
_cell.length_b   1.000
_cell.length_c   1.000
_cell.angle_alpha   90.00
_cell.angle_beta   90.00
_cell.angle_gamma   90.00
#
_symmetry.space_group_name_H-M   'P 1'
#
loop_
_entity.id
_entity.type
_entity.pdbx_description
1 polymer ?
#
loop_
_entity_poly.entity_id
_entity_poly.type
_entity_poly.pdbx_seq_one_letter_code
_entity_poly.pdbx_strand_id
1 'polypeptide(L)'
;MYGQPWCRDGIRVEDLALQYAPKSGVDAWNREKQQPVLLSVSLSFRSGFDTAASQDALDESTMHYGLLSKNLRALRPVQDWETLDNLAHRVHQTILDTPPGDALIQSCQIEIKLPKASLLGDYVNYVYFVEDQEHTGRVLHLSRVFIPTLIGVNDNERTAKQKLYVSVWIDRIQADDSESYTELERILTQAIEPTEFETLESLAIYVLKVLKMNYEPLKSRETSVRLRMEKPQAVPHATAPIIEIVRTSDELAAMVR
;
A
#
# COMPACT_ATOMS: atom_id res chain seq x y z
N MET A 1 11.38 6.20 -1.46
CA MET A 1 11.55 4.93 -0.74
C MET A 1 10.97 5.16 0.64
N TYR A 2 9.79 4.59 0.92
CA TYR A 2 9.02 4.63 2.18
C TYR A 2 9.65 5.44 3.31
N GLY A 3 9.05 6.59 3.62
CA GLY A 3 9.34 7.35 4.82
C GLY A 3 9.26 6.41 6.02
N GLN A 4 10.30 6.39 6.84
CA GLN A 4 10.26 5.65 8.10
C GLN A 4 9.21 6.35 8.96
N PRO A 5 8.08 5.71 9.30
CA PRO A 5 7.06 6.35 10.13
C PRO A 5 7.51 6.49 11.59
N TRP A 6 8.77 6.11 11.89
CA TRP A 6 9.38 6.03 13.21
C TRP A 6 10.60 6.94 13.25
N CYS A 7 10.40 8.21 13.52
CA CYS A 7 11.50 9.10 13.88
C CYS A 7 11.73 9.11 15.40
N ARG A 8 10.74 8.68 16.20
CA ARG A 8 10.73 8.61 17.68
C ARG A 8 9.72 7.58 18.20
N ASP A 9 9.53 7.59 19.52
CA ASP A 9 8.41 7.03 20.26
C ASP A 9 7.06 7.34 19.60
N GLY A 10 6.12 6.41 19.71
CA GLY A 10 4.87 6.51 18.99
C GLY A 10 3.88 5.39 19.28
N ILE A 11 2.67 5.52 18.76
CA ILE A 11 1.62 4.52 18.90
C ILE A 11 1.15 4.04 17.53
N ARG A 12 0.60 2.82 17.51
CA ARG A 12 -0.01 2.25 16.31
C ARG A 12 -1.35 1.61 16.62
N VAL A 13 -2.30 1.81 15.73
CA VAL A 13 -3.57 1.07 15.68
C VAL A 13 -3.61 0.36 14.33
N GLU A 14 -3.84 -0.95 14.34
CA GLU A 14 -3.82 -1.77 13.13
C GLU A 14 -5.22 -2.30 12.79
N ASP A 15 -5.51 -2.34 11.48
CA ASP A 15 -6.68 -2.98 10.88
C ASP A 15 -8.03 -2.64 11.58
N LEU A 16 -8.20 -1.37 11.92
CA LEU A 16 -9.41 -0.82 12.53
C LEU A 16 -10.55 -0.76 11.51
N ALA A 17 -11.61 -1.51 11.74
CA ALA A 17 -12.82 -1.43 10.93
C ALA A 17 -13.64 -0.17 11.27
N LEU A 18 -13.97 0.62 10.24
CA LEU A 18 -14.80 1.83 10.36
C LEU A 18 -16.28 1.45 10.57
N GLN A 19 -16.96 2.10 11.52
CA GLN A 19 -18.34 1.74 11.88
C GLN A 19 -19.33 1.96 10.72
N TYR A 20 -19.18 3.06 9.99
CA TYR A 20 -20.09 3.44 8.92
C TYR A 20 -19.63 2.99 7.53
N ALA A 21 -18.45 2.34 7.44
CA ALA A 21 -17.84 1.81 6.22
C ALA A 21 -18.07 2.67 4.96
N PRO A 22 -17.21 3.69 4.69
CA PRO A 22 -17.41 4.59 3.55
C PRO A 22 -17.34 3.84 2.22
N LYS A 23 -18.06 4.32 1.20
CA LYS A 23 -17.76 3.93 -0.18
C LYS A 23 -16.50 4.71 -0.59
N SER A 24 -15.34 4.12 -0.35
CA SER A 24 -14.06 4.74 -0.68
C SER A 24 -13.26 3.86 -1.64
N GLY A 25 -12.74 4.48 -2.69
CA GLY A 25 -12.14 3.77 -3.81
C GLY A 25 -13.13 2.90 -4.59
N VAL A 26 -12.62 2.05 -5.48
CA VAL A 26 -13.41 1.13 -6.31
C VAL A 26 -13.25 -0.32 -5.88
N ASP A 27 -14.26 -1.16 -6.12
CA ASP A 27 -14.13 -2.60 -5.89
C ASP A 27 -13.32 -3.29 -7.00
N ALA A 28 -13.11 -4.61 -6.89
CA ALA A 28 -12.40 -5.41 -7.89
C ALA A 28 -13.00 -5.38 -9.32
N TRP A 29 -14.21 -4.82 -9.47
CA TRP A 29 -14.90 -4.66 -10.75
C TRP A 29 -14.95 -3.19 -11.21
N ASN A 30 -14.14 -2.33 -10.59
CA ASN A 30 -14.06 -0.91 -10.87
C ASN A 30 -15.37 -0.14 -10.59
N ARG A 31 -16.13 -0.54 -9.55
CA ARG A 31 -17.40 0.10 -9.17
C ARG A 31 -17.25 0.87 -7.86
N GLU A 32 -17.92 2.01 -7.77
CA GLU A 32 -18.07 2.85 -6.57
C GLU A 32 -19.04 2.22 -5.55
N LYS A 33 -18.67 1.07 -5.00
CA LYS A 33 -19.51 0.28 -4.10
C LYS A 33 -18.94 0.25 -2.70
N GLN A 34 -19.82 0.16 -1.71
CA GLN A 34 -19.42 -0.11 -0.33
C GLN A 34 -18.68 -1.46 -0.26
N GLN A 35 -17.53 -1.47 0.41
CA GLN A 35 -16.69 -2.63 0.64
C GLN A 35 -16.02 -2.55 2.01
N PRO A 36 -15.49 -3.66 2.55
CA PRO A 36 -14.71 -3.62 3.79
C PRO A 36 -13.48 -2.72 3.64
N VAL A 37 -13.29 -1.84 4.62
CA VAL A 37 -12.11 -0.96 4.74
C VAL A 37 -11.49 -1.20 6.11
N LEU A 38 -10.19 -1.49 6.14
CA LEU A 38 -9.41 -1.63 7.35
C LEU A 38 -8.41 -0.47 7.41
N LEU A 39 -8.48 0.31 8.49
CA LEU A 39 -7.64 1.48 8.70
C LEU A 39 -6.51 1.13 9.67
N SER A 40 -5.26 1.34 9.27
CA SER A 40 -4.14 1.37 10.22
C SER A 40 -3.55 2.77 10.31
N VAL A 41 -3.18 3.20 11.51
CA VAL A 41 -2.51 4.48 11.74
C VAL A 41 -1.27 4.24 12.59
N SER A 42 -0.12 4.74 12.15
CA SER A 42 1.14 4.75 12.91
C SER A 42 1.55 6.19 13.14
N LEU A 43 1.75 6.58 14.38
CA LEU A 43 2.05 7.96 14.79
C LEU A 43 3.42 7.99 15.45
N SER A 44 4.30 8.90 15.02
CA SER A 44 5.50 9.28 15.76
C SER A 44 5.29 10.63 16.44
N PHE A 45 5.78 10.74 17.66
CA PHE A 45 5.62 11.93 18.47
C PHE A 45 6.82 12.87 18.35
N ARG A 46 6.59 14.16 18.59
CA ARG A 46 7.65 15.19 18.65
C ARG A 46 8.58 14.96 19.84
N SER A 47 8.07 14.41 20.94
CA SER A 47 8.80 14.06 22.16
C SER A 47 8.49 12.63 22.60
N GLY A 48 9.37 12.05 23.41
CA GLY A 48 9.15 10.71 23.99
C GLY A 48 8.08 10.69 25.08
N PHE A 49 7.80 9.49 25.60
CA PHE A 49 6.78 9.25 26.63
C PHE A 49 7.21 9.62 28.07
N ASP A 50 8.25 10.42 28.27
CA ASP A 50 8.96 10.51 29.56
C ASP A 50 8.05 10.91 30.74
N THR A 51 7.14 11.87 30.56
CA THR A 51 6.24 12.31 31.63
C THR A 51 5.12 11.30 31.87
N ALA A 52 4.45 10.84 30.81
CA ALA A 52 3.43 9.78 30.90
C ALA A 52 3.98 8.51 31.57
N ALA A 53 5.19 8.09 31.22
CA ALA A 53 5.84 6.91 31.76
C ALA A 53 6.26 7.07 33.22
N SER A 54 6.78 8.24 33.60
CA SER A 54 7.21 8.49 34.99
C SER A 54 6.04 8.68 35.95
N GLN A 55 4.91 9.20 35.47
CA GLN A 55 3.71 9.44 36.27
C GLN A 55 2.70 8.29 36.20
N ASP A 56 2.92 7.29 35.34
CA ASP A 56 1.95 6.24 35.01
C ASP A 56 0.55 6.84 34.70
N ALA A 57 0.54 7.85 33.82
CA ALA A 57 -0.63 8.67 33.54
C ALA A 57 -0.78 8.97 32.04
N LEU A 58 -2.02 9.14 31.60
CA LEU A 58 -2.34 9.61 30.25
C LEU A 58 -2.38 11.14 30.22
N ASP A 59 -1.20 11.75 30.24
CA ASP A 59 -1.01 13.19 30.08
C ASP A 59 -0.85 13.60 28.60
N GLU A 60 -0.50 14.87 28.36
CA GLU A 60 -0.35 15.44 27.02
C GLU A 60 0.91 14.99 26.27
N SER A 61 1.83 14.24 26.91
CA SER A 61 3.02 13.66 26.25
C SER A 61 2.73 12.35 25.51
N THR A 62 1.51 11.83 25.63
CA THR A 62 1.08 10.58 24.99
C THR A 62 -0.29 10.72 24.35
N MET A 63 -0.65 9.73 23.54
CA MET A 63 -1.95 9.66 22.89
C MET A 63 -2.76 8.48 23.40
N HIS A 64 -3.97 8.76 23.87
CA HIS A 64 -4.91 7.72 24.27
C HIS A 64 -5.43 6.96 23.03
N TYR A 65 -4.83 5.81 22.72
CA TYR A 65 -5.18 4.97 21.56
C TYR A 65 -6.67 4.56 21.54
N GLY A 66 -7.30 4.34 22.70
CA GLY A 66 -8.74 4.08 22.79
C GLY A 66 -9.64 5.26 22.37
N LEU A 67 -9.30 6.50 22.75
CA LEU A 67 -9.99 7.70 22.29
C LEU A 67 -9.78 7.92 20.79
N LEU A 68 -8.53 7.80 20.32
CA LEU A 68 -8.19 7.86 18.90
C LEU A 68 -9.00 6.84 18.10
N SER A 69 -8.98 5.57 18.51
CA SER A 69 -9.72 4.50 17.83
C SER A 69 -11.22 4.77 17.82
N LYS A 70 -11.78 5.32 18.90
CA LYS A 70 -13.20 5.69 18.98
C LYS A 70 -13.54 6.80 17.97
N ASN A 71 -12.71 7.84 17.90
CA ASN A 71 -12.90 8.97 16.99
C ASN A 71 -12.78 8.53 15.53
N LEU A 72 -11.74 7.75 15.20
CA LEU A 72 -11.53 7.19 13.87
C LEU A 72 -12.68 6.28 13.44
N ARG A 73 -13.13 5.35 14.31
CA ARG A 73 -14.26 4.46 13.99
C ARG A 73 -15.56 5.22 13.73
N ALA A 74 -15.73 6.39 14.36
CA ALA A 74 -16.92 7.23 14.26
C ALA A 74 -16.95 8.10 12.98
N LEU A 75 -15.88 8.10 12.17
CA LEU A 75 -15.83 8.81 10.89
C LEU A 75 -17.04 8.44 10.02
N ARG A 76 -17.84 9.46 9.69
CA ARG A 76 -18.97 9.32 8.78
C ARG A 76 -18.56 9.64 7.35
N PRO A 77 -19.20 9.03 6.34
CA PRO A 77 -19.10 9.49 4.96
C PRO A 77 -19.61 10.94 4.86
N VAL A 78 -18.90 11.78 4.13
CA VAL A 78 -19.32 13.17 3.84
C VAL A 78 -20.09 13.28 2.52
N GLN A 79 -19.98 12.25 1.69
CA GLN A 79 -20.61 12.12 0.39
C GLN A 79 -20.85 10.64 0.07
N ASP A 80 -21.59 10.36 -1.00
CA ASP A 80 -21.95 8.98 -1.36
C ASP A 80 -20.75 8.09 -1.69
N TRP A 81 -19.72 8.67 -2.30
CA TRP A 81 -18.46 8.01 -2.66
C TRP A 81 -17.29 8.99 -2.58
N GLU A 82 -16.12 8.58 -2.10
CA GLU A 82 -14.90 9.40 -2.03
C GLU A 82 -13.65 8.64 -2.48
N THR A 83 -12.60 9.38 -2.86
CA THR A 83 -11.29 8.79 -3.15
C THR A 83 -10.61 8.29 -1.88
N LEU A 84 -9.63 7.38 -2.02
CA LEU A 84 -8.80 6.95 -0.89
C LEU A 84 -7.95 8.10 -0.35
N ASP A 85 -7.51 9.03 -1.21
CA ASP A 85 -6.79 10.23 -0.80
C ASP A 85 -7.66 11.15 0.07
N ASN A 86 -8.93 11.38 -0.29
CA ASN A 86 -9.86 12.17 0.52
C ASN A 86 -10.13 11.50 1.88
N LEU A 87 -10.34 10.18 1.89
CA LEU A 87 -10.50 9.44 3.14
C LEU A 87 -9.25 9.57 4.03
N ALA A 88 -8.05 9.48 3.44
CA ALA A 88 -6.79 9.64 4.17
C ALA A 88 -6.67 11.04 4.80
N HIS A 89 -7.03 12.11 4.08
CA HIS A 89 -7.04 13.47 4.63
C HIS A 89 -8.02 13.62 5.80
N ARG A 90 -9.23 13.04 5.71
CA ARG A 90 -10.20 13.09 6.82
C ARG A 90 -9.72 12.31 8.04
N VAL A 91 -9.06 11.17 7.82
CA VAL A 91 -8.41 10.41 8.91
C VAL A 91 -7.31 11.26 9.54
N HIS A 92 -6.45 11.89 8.74
CA HIS A 92 -5.39 12.77 9.23
C HIS A 92 -5.96 13.94 10.06
N GLN A 93 -7.00 14.60 9.58
CA GLN A 93 -7.65 15.67 10.34
C GLN A 93 -8.22 15.16 11.67
N THR A 94 -8.85 13.98 11.67
CA THR A 94 -9.38 13.37 12.91
C THR A 94 -8.28 13.04 13.92
N ILE A 95 -7.10 12.66 13.43
CA ILE A 95 -5.92 12.42 14.26
C ILE A 95 -5.46 13.71 14.93
N LEU A 96 -5.33 14.82 14.18
CA LEU A 96 -4.93 16.12 14.71
C LEU A 96 -5.97 16.69 15.70
N ASP A 97 -7.25 16.53 15.38
CA ASP A 97 -8.37 16.98 16.21
C ASP A 97 -8.54 16.16 17.49
N THR A 98 -7.96 14.96 17.56
CA THR A 98 -7.97 14.12 18.78
C THR A 98 -6.88 14.60 19.72
N PRO A 99 -7.21 15.23 20.87
CA PRO A 99 -6.18 15.78 21.75
C PRO A 99 -5.25 14.68 22.29
N PRO A 100 -3.94 14.95 22.43
CA PRO A 100 -3.22 16.20 22.12
C PRO A 100 -2.63 16.26 20.68
N GLY A 101 -3.26 15.58 19.71
CA GLY A 101 -2.72 15.22 18.39
C GLY A 101 -1.92 16.29 17.66
N ASP A 102 -2.51 17.46 17.40
CA ASP A 102 -1.83 18.55 16.67
C ASP A 102 -0.49 18.98 17.29
N ALA A 103 -0.47 19.10 18.63
CA ALA A 103 0.74 19.48 19.37
C ALA A 103 1.74 18.32 19.51
N LEU A 104 1.26 17.08 19.52
CA LEU A 104 2.06 15.90 19.84
C LEU A 104 2.71 15.24 18.62
N ILE A 105 2.02 15.21 17.48
CA ILE A 105 2.41 14.37 16.35
C ILE A 105 3.48 15.06 15.49
N GLN A 106 4.58 14.35 15.26
CA GLN A 106 5.62 14.75 14.30
C GLN A 106 5.35 14.16 12.92
N SER A 107 5.08 12.87 12.85
CA SER A 107 4.76 12.20 11.60
C SER A 107 3.67 11.14 11.79
N CYS A 108 2.94 10.89 10.70
CA CYS A 108 1.81 9.98 10.67
C CYS A 108 1.84 9.17 9.38
N GLN A 109 1.64 7.86 9.49
CA GLN A 109 1.35 6.97 8.37
C GLN A 109 -0.06 6.43 8.54
N ILE A 110 -0.86 6.63 7.50
CA ILE A 110 -2.24 6.14 7.39
C ILE A 110 -2.25 5.08 6.30
N GLU A 111 -2.75 3.89 6.61
CA GLU A 111 -2.91 2.80 5.67
C GLU A 111 -4.39 2.45 5.52
N ILE A 112 -4.90 2.59 4.30
CA ILE A 112 -6.26 2.22 3.94
C ILE A 112 -6.18 0.92 3.15
N LYS A 113 -6.47 -0.18 3.84
CA LYS A 113 -6.48 -1.53 3.27
C LYS A 113 -7.89 -1.88 2.80
N LEU A 114 -7.99 -2.30 1.54
CA LEU A 114 -9.21 -2.77 0.88
C LEU A 114 -9.09 -4.28 0.58
N PRO A 115 -9.61 -5.17 1.45
CA PRO A 115 -9.44 -6.63 1.31
C PRO A 115 -10.20 -7.27 0.14
N LYS A 116 -11.00 -6.48 -0.59
CA LYS A 116 -11.88 -6.95 -1.69
C LYS A 116 -11.76 -6.11 -2.96
N ALA A 117 -10.78 -5.21 -3.02
CA ALA A 117 -10.56 -4.33 -4.16
C ALA A 117 -9.68 -4.94 -5.26
N SER A 118 -8.95 -6.03 -4.97
CA SER A 118 -8.22 -6.80 -5.98
C SER A 118 -9.01 -8.05 -6.35
N LEU A 119 -8.97 -8.44 -7.63
CA LEU A 119 -9.70 -9.61 -8.13
C LEU A 119 -8.93 -10.91 -7.87
N LEU A 120 -7.62 -10.88 -8.09
CA LEU A 120 -6.71 -12.02 -8.00
C LEU A 120 -5.66 -11.85 -6.90
N GLY A 121 -5.57 -10.67 -6.27
CA GLY A 121 -4.69 -10.38 -5.14
C GLY A 121 -5.38 -10.47 -3.79
N ASP A 122 -4.57 -10.39 -2.73
CA ASP A 122 -5.03 -10.50 -1.34
C ASP A 122 -5.75 -9.22 -0.88
N TYR A 123 -5.23 -8.06 -1.28
CA TYR A 123 -5.80 -6.74 -0.98
C TYR A 123 -5.10 -5.64 -1.78
N VAL A 124 -5.74 -4.47 -1.80
CA VAL A 124 -5.10 -3.19 -2.16
C VAL A 124 -4.82 -2.42 -0.88
N ASN A 125 -3.70 -1.73 -0.79
CA ASN A 125 -3.39 -0.81 0.31
C ASN A 125 -2.98 0.54 -0.25
N TYR A 126 -3.60 1.61 0.23
CA TYR A 126 -3.20 2.97 -0.04
C TYR A 126 -2.58 3.56 1.23
N VAL A 127 -1.31 3.95 1.12
CA VAL A 127 -0.54 4.51 2.23
C VAL A 127 -0.41 6.01 2.00
N TYR A 128 -0.77 6.79 3.00
CA TYR A 128 -0.62 8.24 3.04
C TYR A 128 0.28 8.58 4.23
N PHE A 129 1.36 9.32 3.97
CA PHE A 129 2.35 9.71 4.94
C PHE A 129 2.34 11.23 5.07
N VAL A 130 2.45 11.73 6.30
CA VAL A 130 2.64 13.15 6.62
C VAL A 130 3.79 13.28 7.61
N GLU A 131 4.72 14.20 7.34
CA GLU A 131 5.80 14.58 8.25
C GLU A 131 5.83 16.09 8.41
N ASP A 132 5.93 16.53 9.67
CA ASP A 132 5.94 17.92 10.09
C ASP A 132 4.78 18.75 9.51
N GLN A 133 3.64 18.09 9.28
CA GLN A 133 2.41 18.66 8.69
C GLN A 133 2.55 19.26 7.28
N GLU A 134 3.74 19.25 6.68
CA GLU A 134 4.00 19.86 5.36
C GLU A 134 4.35 18.82 4.29
N HIS A 135 5.11 17.79 4.67
CA HIS A 135 5.64 16.82 3.72
C HIS A 135 4.69 15.63 3.61
N THR A 136 4.06 15.48 2.45
CA THR A 136 3.16 14.36 2.19
C THR A 136 3.78 13.34 1.23
N GLY A 137 3.58 12.06 1.54
CA GLY A 137 3.99 10.94 0.70
C GLY A 137 2.82 10.00 0.47
N ARG A 138 2.82 9.30 -0.66
CA ARG A 138 1.76 8.36 -1.01
C ARG A 138 2.32 7.12 -1.65
N VAL A 139 1.79 5.96 -1.28
CA VAL A 139 2.13 4.70 -1.91
C VAL A 139 0.88 3.88 -2.20
N LEU A 140 0.77 3.39 -3.43
CA LEU A 140 -0.23 2.39 -3.78
C LEU A 140 0.41 1.00 -3.80
N HIS A 141 -0.21 0.05 -3.11
CA HIS A 141 0.24 -1.33 -3.01
C HIS A 141 -0.85 -2.27 -3.51
N LEU A 142 -0.51 -3.07 -4.51
CA LEU A 142 -1.30 -4.22 -4.92
C LEU A 142 -0.64 -5.49 -4.39
N SER A 143 -1.32 -6.20 -3.49
CA SER A 143 -0.74 -7.29 -2.72
C SER A 143 -1.01 -8.66 -3.36
N ARG A 144 0.08 -9.40 -3.64
CA ARG A 144 0.07 -10.85 -3.92
C ARG A 144 -0.94 -11.28 -4.98
N VAL A 145 -0.96 -10.60 -6.11
CA VAL A 145 -1.76 -10.99 -7.28
C VAL A 145 -1.35 -12.38 -7.73
N PHE A 146 -2.29 -13.32 -7.73
CA PHE A 146 -2.10 -14.67 -8.24
C PHE A 146 -2.15 -14.69 -9.77
N ILE A 147 -1.08 -15.14 -10.41
CA ILE A 147 -0.99 -15.25 -11.86
C ILE A 147 -0.43 -16.63 -12.25
N PRO A 148 -1.21 -17.49 -12.93
CA PRO A 148 -0.71 -18.75 -13.46
C PRO A 148 0.25 -18.52 -14.64
N THR A 149 1.52 -18.88 -14.46
CA THR A 149 2.57 -18.62 -15.46
C THR A 149 3.51 -19.80 -15.61
N LEU A 150 4.01 -20.01 -16.83
CA LEU A 150 5.06 -20.98 -17.09
C LEU A 150 6.41 -20.34 -16.74
N ILE A 151 7.04 -20.77 -15.65
CA ILE A 151 8.24 -20.13 -15.11
C ILE A 151 9.21 -21.15 -14.50
N GLY A 152 10.45 -21.18 -14.95
CA GLY A 152 11.47 -22.10 -14.45
C GLY A 152 12.47 -22.52 -15.52
N VAL A 153 13.64 -22.97 -15.06
CA VAL A 153 14.76 -23.40 -15.92
C VAL A 153 14.68 -24.90 -16.18
N ASN A 154 14.20 -25.68 -15.20
CA ASN A 154 14.23 -27.13 -15.29
C ASN A 154 13.05 -27.67 -16.10
N ASP A 155 13.26 -28.72 -16.89
CA ASP A 155 12.24 -29.32 -17.76
C ASP A 155 10.94 -29.69 -17.04
N ASN A 156 11.03 -30.18 -15.80
CA ASN A 156 9.86 -30.50 -14.98
C ASN A 156 9.01 -29.26 -14.68
N GLU A 157 9.64 -28.09 -14.50
CA GLU A 157 8.96 -26.80 -14.28
C GLU A 157 8.28 -26.27 -15.55
N ARG A 158 8.64 -26.80 -16.72
CA ARG A 158 8.10 -26.42 -18.04
C ARG A 158 6.89 -27.25 -18.46
N THR A 159 6.47 -28.22 -17.64
CA THR A 159 5.35 -29.12 -17.98
C THR A 159 3.97 -28.53 -17.74
N ALA A 160 3.86 -27.54 -16.85
CA ALA A 160 2.59 -26.92 -16.48
C ALA A 160 2.81 -25.50 -15.92
N LYS A 161 1.78 -24.65 -16.04
CA LYS A 161 1.75 -23.35 -15.37
C LYS A 161 1.77 -23.55 -13.86
N GLN A 162 2.54 -22.70 -13.19
CA GLN A 162 2.73 -22.73 -11.74
C GLN A 162 2.11 -21.48 -11.11
N LYS A 163 1.95 -21.52 -9.78
CA LYS A 163 1.53 -20.34 -9.02
C LYS A 163 2.67 -19.33 -8.96
N LEU A 164 2.42 -18.12 -9.43
CA LEU A 164 3.26 -16.95 -9.19
C LEU A 164 2.42 -15.93 -8.40
N TYR A 165 2.99 -15.41 -7.32
CA TYR A 165 2.40 -14.27 -6.60
C TYR A 165 3.22 -13.02 -6.88
N VAL A 166 2.55 -11.94 -7.27
CA VAL A 166 3.19 -10.67 -7.63
C VAL A 166 2.64 -9.56 -6.75
N SER A 167 3.53 -8.87 -6.03
CA SER A 167 3.18 -7.64 -5.29
C SER A 167 3.86 -6.44 -5.92
N VAL A 168 3.13 -5.33 -6.04
CA VAL A 168 3.63 -4.10 -6.64
C VAL A 168 3.36 -2.93 -5.71
N TRP A 169 4.40 -2.14 -5.46
CA TRP A 169 4.29 -0.85 -4.77
C TRP A 169 4.70 0.27 -5.72
N ILE A 170 3.86 1.29 -5.80
CA ILE A 170 4.09 2.51 -6.57
C ILE A 170 4.22 3.67 -5.59
N ASP A 171 5.46 4.06 -5.32
CA ASP A 171 5.79 5.18 -4.42
C ASP A 171 5.73 6.51 -5.19
N ARG A 172 5.39 7.58 -4.47
CA ARG A 172 5.11 8.93 -4.99
C ARG A 172 3.93 8.98 -5.96
N ILE A 173 2.95 8.11 -5.75
CA ILE A 173 1.67 8.18 -6.47
C ILE A 173 0.98 9.51 -6.12
N GLN A 174 0.24 10.13 -7.04
CA GLN A 174 -0.47 11.37 -6.69
C GLN A 174 -1.90 11.06 -6.22
N ALA A 175 -2.57 12.09 -5.71
CA ALA A 175 -3.93 11.99 -5.17
C ALA A 175 -4.96 11.49 -6.20
N ASP A 176 -4.90 11.95 -7.45
CA ASP A 176 -5.85 11.59 -8.52
C ASP A 176 -5.65 10.16 -9.07
N ASP A 177 -4.53 9.51 -8.72
CA ASP A 177 -4.25 8.13 -9.09
C ASP A 177 -4.64 7.13 -7.98
N SER A 178 -5.28 7.55 -6.88
CA SER A 178 -5.50 6.67 -5.73
C SER A 178 -6.36 5.43 -6.03
N GLU A 179 -7.12 5.47 -7.11
CA GLU A 179 -8.02 4.40 -7.58
C GLU A 179 -7.46 3.56 -8.74
N SER A 180 -6.24 3.85 -9.21
CA SER A 180 -5.67 3.25 -10.43
C SER A 180 -5.22 1.78 -10.30
N TYR A 181 -5.45 1.14 -9.14
CA TYR A 181 -5.03 -0.24 -8.87
C TYR A 181 -5.74 -1.31 -9.71
N THR A 182 -6.98 -1.07 -10.16
CA THR A 182 -7.69 -2.01 -11.04
C THR A 182 -7.04 -2.08 -12.42
N GLU A 183 -6.59 -0.93 -12.94
CA GLU A 183 -5.80 -0.84 -14.16
C GLU A 183 -4.42 -1.49 -13.98
N LEU A 184 -3.74 -1.21 -12.86
CA LEU A 184 -2.46 -1.82 -12.52
C LEU A 184 -2.54 -3.35 -12.53
N GLU A 185 -3.56 -3.92 -11.86
CA GLU A 185 -3.78 -5.37 -11.82
C GLU A 185 -4.00 -5.93 -13.23
N ARG A 186 -4.85 -5.29 -14.04
CA ARG A 186 -5.12 -5.69 -15.43
C ARG A 186 -3.84 -5.72 -16.28
N ILE A 187 -3.01 -4.69 -16.19
CA ILE A 187 -1.76 -4.62 -16.96
C ILE A 187 -0.82 -5.75 -16.53
N LEU A 188 -0.68 -5.97 -15.21
CA LEU A 188 0.16 -7.04 -14.67
C LEU A 188 -0.27 -8.42 -15.16
N THR A 189 -1.55 -8.75 -15.05
CA THR A 189 -2.07 -10.08 -15.43
C THR A 189 -1.90 -10.32 -16.92
N GLN A 190 -2.23 -9.33 -17.75
CA GLN A 190 -2.08 -9.42 -19.21
C GLN A 190 -0.62 -9.51 -19.66
N ALA A 191 0.30 -8.86 -18.93
CA ALA A 191 1.72 -8.93 -19.21
C ALA A 191 2.30 -10.31 -18.86
N ILE A 192 1.93 -10.89 -17.71
CA ILE A 192 2.64 -12.03 -17.11
C ILE A 192 2.08 -13.38 -17.54
N GLU A 193 0.75 -13.51 -17.63
CA GLU A 193 0.08 -14.79 -17.92
C GLU A 193 0.51 -15.48 -19.24
N PRO A 194 0.76 -14.76 -20.35
CA PRO A 194 1.17 -15.40 -21.61
C PRO A 194 2.67 -15.69 -21.69
N THR A 195 3.44 -15.32 -20.67
CA THR A 195 4.91 -15.44 -20.72
C THR A 195 5.39 -16.84 -20.34
N GLU A 196 6.60 -17.15 -20.82
CA GLU A 196 7.24 -18.44 -20.65
C GLU A 196 8.71 -18.29 -20.20
N PHE A 197 9.03 -17.25 -19.42
CA PHE A 197 10.39 -16.97 -18.96
C PHE A 197 10.97 -18.14 -18.15
N GLU A 198 12.29 -18.27 -18.14
CA GLU A 198 12.98 -19.26 -17.31
C GLU A 198 13.24 -18.74 -15.89
N THR A 199 13.57 -17.45 -15.76
CA THR A 199 13.97 -16.82 -14.50
C THR A 199 13.00 -15.72 -14.05
N LEU A 200 12.87 -15.54 -12.75
CA LEU A 200 12.03 -14.48 -12.19
C LEU A 200 12.60 -13.10 -12.50
N GLU A 201 13.92 -12.98 -12.59
CA GLU A 201 14.66 -11.76 -12.88
C GLU A 201 14.31 -11.24 -14.28
N SER A 202 14.35 -12.10 -15.29
CA SER A 202 13.97 -11.73 -16.66
C SER A 202 12.50 -11.32 -16.75
N LEU A 203 11.61 -12.06 -16.07
CA LEU A 203 10.20 -11.72 -15.99
C LEU A 203 9.98 -10.37 -15.29
N ALA A 204 10.67 -10.10 -14.17
CA ALA A 204 10.52 -8.87 -13.42
C ALA A 204 10.98 -7.64 -14.23
N ILE A 205 12.11 -7.75 -14.95
CA ILE A 205 12.58 -6.68 -15.84
C ILE A 205 11.58 -6.44 -16.99
N TYR A 206 11.04 -7.51 -17.59
CA TYR A 206 10.02 -7.39 -18.62
C TYR A 206 8.76 -6.70 -18.10
N VAL A 207 8.25 -7.10 -16.94
CA VAL A 207 7.06 -6.51 -16.31
C VAL A 207 7.25 -5.03 -16.02
N LEU A 208 8.40 -4.62 -15.48
CA LEU A 208 8.66 -3.19 -15.24
C LEU A 208 8.65 -2.36 -16.53
N LYS A 209 9.15 -2.91 -17.65
CA LYS A 209 9.05 -2.23 -18.96
C LYS A 209 7.59 -2.07 -19.39
N VAL A 210 6.81 -3.14 -19.31
CA VAL A 210 5.38 -3.11 -19.67
C VAL A 210 4.63 -2.11 -18.80
N LEU A 211 4.85 -2.13 -17.48
CA LEU A 211 4.26 -1.16 -16.55
C LEU A 211 4.66 0.28 -16.90
N LYS A 212 5.96 0.56 -17.11
CA LYS A 212 6.43 1.90 -17.48
C LYS A 212 5.82 2.40 -18.79
N MET A 213 5.52 1.51 -19.75
CA MET A 213 4.95 1.90 -21.05
C MET A 213 3.43 2.05 -21.03
N ASN A 214 2.72 1.35 -20.13
CA ASN A 214 1.27 1.19 -20.21
C ASN A 214 0.50 1.69 -18.99
N TYR A 215 1.15 1.88 -17.84
CA TYR A 215 0.49 2.35 -16.62
C TYR A 215 0.77 3.84 -16.41
N GLU A 216 -0.28 4.66 -16.50
CA GLU A 216 -0.17 6.12 -16.59
C GLU A 216 0.66 6.77 -15.46
N PRO A 217 0.49 6.37 -14.17
CA PRO A 217 1.31 6.93 -13.08
C PRO A 217 2.81 6.68 -13.23
N LEU A 218 3.22 5.62 -13.95
CA LEU A 218 4.63 5.38 -14.24
C LEU A 218 5.09 6.05 -15.52
N LYS A 219 4.20 6.24 -16.50
CA LYS A 219 4.53 6.87 -17.79
C LYS A 219 4.89 8.34 -17.61
N SER A 220 4.01 9.10 -16.96
CA SER A 220 4.02 10.56 -17.00
C SER A 220 4.47 11.23 -15.70
N ARG A 221 4.69 10.47 -14.62
CA ARG A 221 4.97 11.03 -13.28
C ARG A 221 6.30 10.52 -12.73
N GLU A 222 6.84 11.28 -11.78
CA GLU A 222 8.09 10.93 -11.11
C GLU A 222 7.82 9.95 -9.95
N THR A 223 7.58 8.70 -10.31
CA THR A 223 7.24 7.62 -9.38
C THR A 223 8.42 6.67 -9.20
N SER A 224 8.33 5.75 -8.23
CA SER A 224 9.27 4.62 -8.15
C SER A 224 8.51 3.33 -7.87
N VAL A 225 9.03 2.22 -8.36
CA VAL A 225 8.36 0.92 -8.28
C VAL A 225 9.18 -0.04 -7.45
N ARG A 226 8.51 -0.77 -6.55
CA ARG A 226 9.01 -2.03 -6.02
C ARG A 226 8.14 -3.15 -6.57
N LEU A 227 8.77 -4.19 -7.10
CA LEU A 227 8.12 -5.38 -7.62
C LEU A 227 8.68 -6.59 -6.87
N ARG A 228 7.79 -7.40 -6.29
CA ARG A 228 8.12 -8.66 -5.61
C ARG A 228 7.45 -9.80 -6.33
N MET A 229 8.19 -10.87 -6.57
CA MET A 229 7.69 -12.09 -7.19
C MET A 229 8.02 -13.29 -6.31
N GLU A 230 7.01 -14.08 -5.99
CA GLU A 230 7.13 -15.29 -5.18
C GLU A 230 6.74 -16.52 -5.99
N LYS A 231 7.56 -17.57 -5.93
CA LYS A 231 7.32 -18.84 -6.62
C LYS A 231 7.22 -20.00 -5.62
N PRO A 232 6.05 -20.23 -4.99
CA PRO A 232 5.92 -21.14 -3.85
C PRO A 232 6.33 -22.59 -4.10
N GLN A 233 6.18 -23.08 -5.33
CA GLN A 233 6.40 -24.49 -5.64
C GLN A 233 7.84 -24.81 -6.06
N ALA A 234 8.74 -23.81 -6.10
CA ALA A 234 10.10 -24.01 -6.59
C ALA A 234 11.04 -24.71 -5.57
N VAL A 235 10.81 -24.53 -4.27
CA VAL A 235 11.69 -25.09 -3.22
C VAL A 235 10.84 -25.86 -2.20
N PRO A 236 10.90 -27.20 -2.17
CA PRO A 236 9.99 -28.04 -1.37
C PRO A 236 9.94 -27.74 0.13
N HIS A 237 11.04 -27.25 0.71
CA HIS A 237 11.17 -26.99 2.15
C HIS A 237 11.06 -25.50 2.52
N ALA A 238 10.69 -24.64 1.57
CA ALA A 238 10.47 -23.22 1.80
C ALA A 238 9.04 -22.83 1.41
N THR A 239 8.49 -21.81 2.06
CA THR A 239 7.17 -21.26 1.68
C THR A 239 7.18 -20.74 0.26
N ALA A 240 8.21 -19.98 -0.11
CA ALA A 240 8.51 -19.56 -1.47
C ALA A 240 9.93 -18.97 -1.55
N PRO A 241 10.72 -19.24 -2.60
CA PRO A 241 11.73 -18.29 -3.07
C PRO A 241 11.07 -17.01 -3.56
N ILE A 242 11.73 -15.88 -3.27
CA ILE A 242 11.23 -14.53 -3.53
C ILE A 242 12.36 -13.71 -4.14
N ILE A 243 12.05 -12.96 -5.20
CA ILE A 243 12.90 -11.87 -5.66
C ILE A 243 12.19 -10.54 -5.47
N GLU A 244 12.97 -9.49 -5.24
CA GLU A 244 12.46 -8.12 -5.16
C GLU A 244 13.37 -7.19 -5.97
N ILE A 245 12.76 -6.35 -6.81
CA ILE A 245 13.47 -5.31 -7.54
C ILE A 245 12.83 -3.95 -7.26
N VAL A 246 13.67 -2.94 -7.15
CA VAL A 246 13.27 -1.55 -6.96
C VAL A 246 13.84 -0.72 -8.10
N ARG A 247 13.03 0.17 -8.68
CA ARG A 247 13.48 1.12 -9.69
C ARG A 247 12.98 2.52 -9.40
N THR A 248 13.88 3.50 -9.49
CA THR A 248 13.53 4.92 -9.47
C THR A 248 12.90 5.35 -10.81
N SER A 249 12.36 6.56 -10.85
CA SER A 249 11.80 7.14 -12.09
C SER A 249 12.82 7.14 -13.24
N ASP A 250 14.05 7.55 -12.95
CA ASP A 250 15.13 7.64 -13.93
C ASP A 250 15.55 6.26 -14.45
N GLU A 251 15.66 5.28 -13.56
CA GLU A 251 15.98 3.91 -13.96
C GLU A 251 14.85 3.31 -14.81
N LEU A 252 13.59 3.53 -14.46
CA LEU A 252 12.44 3.10 -15.28
C LEU A 252 12.46 3.76 -16.65
N ALA A 253 12.77 5.07 -16.73
CA ALA A 253 12.87 5.78 -17.98
C ALA A 253 14.01 5.22 -18.86
N ALA A 254 15.14 4.84 -18.26
CA ALA A 254 16.25 4.23 -18.99
C ALA A 254 15.92 2.83 -19.56
N MET A 255 14.94 2.12 -18.97
CA MET A 255 14.55 0.77 -19.41
C MET A 255 13.74 0.73 -20.71
N VAL A 256 13.14 1.86 -21.12
CA VAL A 256 12.23 1.97 -22.28
C VAL A 256 12.77 2.88 -23.39
N ARG A 257 14.00 3.38 -23.24
CA ARG A 257 14.78 4.01 -24.32
C ARG A 257 15.36 2.95 -25.23
#